data_AF-A0A2E3ZK34-F1
#
_entry.id   AF-A0A2E3ZK34-F1
#
_cell.length_a   1.000
_cell.length_b   1.000
_cell.length_c   1.000
_cell.angle_alpha   90.00
_cell.angle_beta   90.00
_cell.angle_gamma   90.00
#
_symmetry.space_group_name_H-M   'P 1'
#
loop_
_entity.id
_entity.type
_entity.pdbx_description
1 polymer ?
#
loop_
_entity_poly.entity_id
_entity_poly.type
_entity_poly.pdbx_seq_one_letter_code
_entity_poly.pdbx_strand_id
1 'polypeptide(L)'
;MKIQIRNLASSVFFISLVYGPCALGASATIAVASNFGEVAQHLAGEFESITGHELTLVMGASGRFYAQISNGAPFDVFLSADFEKPENLISSGLALS
;
A
#
# COMPACT_ATOMS: atom_id res chain seq x y z
N MET A 1 14.47 43.88 27.23
CA MET A 1 14.87 42.57 26.68
C MET A 1 14.05 41.47 27.36
N LYS A 2 13.57 40.48 26.58
CA LYS A 2 12.70 39.32 26.91
C LYS A 2 11.26 39.43 26.36
N ILE A 3 11.16 39.63 25.04
CA ILE A 3 9.97 39.25 24.27
C ILE A 3 9.81 37.73 24.39
N GLN A 4 8.59 37.31 24.66
CA GLN A 4 8.17 35.97 25.07
C GLN A 4 8.50 34.90 24.02
N ILE A 5 9.65 34.24 24.18
CA ILE A 5 10.11 33.07 23.39
C ILE A 5 9.05 31.94 23.40
N ARG A 6 8.22 31.86 24.44
CA ARG A 6 7.19 30.83 24.61
C ARG A 6 6.06 30.89 23.58
N ASN A 7 5.71 32.08 23.08
CA ASN A 7 4.61 32.24 22.11
C ASN A 7 5.06 32.00 20.66
N LEU A 8 6.36 32.12 20.38
CA LEU A 8 6.94 31.83 19.08
C LEU A 8 6.99 30.31 18.83
N ALA A 9 7.29 29.53 19.87
CA ALA A 9 7.34 28.07 19.80
C ALA A 9 5.97 27.45 19.46
N SER A 10 4.87 27.99 20.02
CA SER A 10 3.51 27.53 19.73
C SER A 10 3.07 27.81 18.28
N SER A 11 3.47 28.94 17.70
CA SER A 11 3.16 29.26 16.30
C SER A 11 3.94 28.40 15.29
N VAL A 12 5.19 28.04 15.60
CA VAL A 12 5.99 27.13 14.75
C VAL A 12 5.40 25.72 14.74
N PHE A 13 4.88 25.24 15.88
CA PHE A 13 4.22 23.94 15.96
C PHE A 13 2.94 23.87 15.12
N PHE A 14 2.16 24.96 15.08
CA PHE A 14 0.95 25.05 14.25
C PHE A 14 1.24 25.09 12.74
N ILE A 15 2.34 25.74 12.33
CA ILE A 15 2.74 25.82 10.91
C ILE A 15 3.23 24.46 10.40
N SER A 16 3.90 23.66 11.23
CA SER A 16 4.37 22.32 10.85
C SER A 16 3.25 21.32 10.57
N LEU A 17 2.03 21.55 11.08
CA LEU A 17 0.90 20.63 10.88
C LEU A 17 0.19 20.85 9.53
N VAL A 18 0.37 22.02 8.92
CA VAL A 18 -0.29 22.40 7.65
C VAL A 18 0.54 21.97 6.44
N TYR A 19 1.86 21.86 6.59
CA TYR A 19 2.76 21.34 5.57
C TYR A 19 2.96 19.84 5.80
N GLY A 20 1.99 19.04 5.40
CA GLY A 20 2.18 17.59 5.28
C GLY A 20 3.34 17.29 4.33
N PRO A 21 4.13 16.23 4.57
CA PRO A 21 5.17 15.83 3.64
C PRO A 21 4.50 15.60 2.28
N CYS A 22 5.00 16.29 1.25
CA CYS A 22 4.69 15.93 -0.14
C CYS A 22 5.13 14.47 -0.27
N ALA A 23 4.18 13.55 -0.47
CA ALA A 23 4.46 12.12 -0.51
C ALA A 23 5.33 11.83 -1.74
N LEU A 24 6.65 11.90 -1.56
CA LEU A 24 7.61 11.35 -2.50
C LEU A 24 7.42 9.83 -2.51
N GLY A 25 7.05 9.27 -3.66
CA GLY A 25 7.09 7.84 -3.96
C GLY A 25 6.34 6.95 -2.97
N ALA A 26 5.00 6.91 -3.03
CA ALA A 26 4.24 5.90 -2.32
C ALA A 26 4.61 4.49 -2.78
N SER A 27 4.66 3.54 -1.85
CA SER A 27 4.89 2.12 -2.13
C SER A 27 3.65 1.27 -1.81
N ALA A 28 3.49 0.16 -2.52
CA ALA A 28 2.40 -0.79 -2.30
C ALA A 28 2.89 -2.25 -2.32
N THR A 29 2.34 -3.08 -1.44
CA THR A 29 2.64 -4.51 -1.34
C THR A 29 1.56 -5.33 -2.04
N ILE A 30 1.97 -6.06 -3.07
CA ILE A 30 1.07 -6.79 -3.97
C ILE A 30 1.26 -8.30 -3.74
N ALA A 31 0.23 -8.97 -3.24
CA ALA A 31 0.21 -10.43 -3.14
C ALA A 31 -0.20 -11.03 -4.50
N VAL A 32 0.68 -11.79 -5.14
CA VAL A 32 0.48 -12.30 -6.51
C VAL A 32 0.58 -13.82 -6.55
N ALA A 33 -0.42 -14.46 -7.17
CA ALA A 33 -0.36 -15.88 -7.45
C ALA A 33 0.87 -16.24 -8.31
N SER A 34 1.64 -17.27 -7.92
CA SER A 34 2.92 -17.59 -8.56
C SER A 34 2.85 -17.85 -10.06
N ASN A 35 1.70 -18.31 -10.58
CA ASN A 35 1.47 -18.51 -12.02
C ASN A 35 1.47 -17.19 -12.84
N PHE A 36 1.34 -16.04 -12.18
CA PHE A 36 1.40 -14.71 -12.79
C PHE A 36 2.68 -13.94 -12.43
N GLY A 37 3.64 -14.57 -11.76
CA GLY A 37 4.82 -13.89 -11.22
C GLY A 37 5.63 -13.12 -12.26
N GLU A 38 5.91 -13.73 -13.41
CA GLU A 38 6.66 -13.09 -14.50
C GLU A 38 5.90 -11.90 -15.10
N VAL A 39 4.61 -12.07 -15.38
CA VAL A 39 3.75 -11.00 -15.89
C VAL A 39 3.67 -9.84 -14.88
N ALA A 40 3.52 -10.15 -13.59
CA ALA A 40 3.46 -9.13 -12.54
C ALA A 40 4.77 -8.36 -12.39
N GLN A 41 5.93 -9.00 -12.56
CA GLN A 41 7.23 -8.32 -12.56
C GLN A 41 7.36 -7.35 -13.73
N HIS A 42 6.92 -7.74 -14.93
CA HIS A 42 6.92 -6.86 -16.09
C HIS A 42 6.00 -5.65 -15.87
N LEU A 43 4.76 -5.88 -15.44
CA LEU A 43 3.81 -4.81 -15.14
C LEU A 43 4.29 -3.90 -14.02
N ALA A 44 4.97 -4.45 -13.01
CA ALA A 44 5.53 -3.64 -11.94
C ALA A 44 6.59 -2.68 -12.49
N GLY A 45 7.56 -3.17 -13.28
CA GLY A 45 8.59 -2.29 -13.85
C GLY A 45 8.01 -1.17 -14.74
N GLU A 46 6.98 -1.47 -15.52
CA GLU A 46 6.28 -0.44 -16.32
C GLU A 46 5.53 0.56 -15.43
N PHE A 47 4.80 0.08 -14.42
CA PHE A 47 4.07 0.92 -13.49
C PHE A 47 5.00 1.85 -12.70
N GLU A 48 6.10 1.32 -12.17
CA GLU A 48 7.09 2.09 -11.41
C GLU A 48 7.76 3.15 -12.31
N SER A 49 8.06 2.81 -13.56
CA SER A 49 8.64 3.74 -14.54
C SER A 49 7.70 4.91 -14.90
N ILE A 50 6.40 4.63 -15.07
CA ILE A 50 5.40 5.63 -15.45
C ILE A 50 5.02 6.52 -14.27
N THR A 51 4.88 5.95 -13.08
CA THR A 51 4.28 6.63 -11.93
C THR A 51 5.31 7.14 -10.91
N GLY A 52 6.49 6.52 -10.84
CA GLY A 52 7.46 6.75 -9.77
C GLY A 52 7.06 6.18 -8.41
N HIS A 53 5.97 5.40 -8.33
CA HIS A 53 5.60 4.61 -7.16
C HIS A 53 6.33 3.28 -7.15
N GLU A 54 6.62 2.72 -5.98
CA GLU A 54 7.35 1.44 -5.84
C GLU A 54 6.38 0.29 -5.52
N LEU A 55 6.59 -0.88 -6.11
CA LEU A 55 5.77 -2.06 -5.87
C LEU A 55 6.60 -3.19 -5.26
N THR A 56 6.20 -3.65 -4.08
CA THR A 56 6.74 -4.87 -3.48
C THR A 56 5.88 -6.06 -3.86
N LEU A 57 6.37 -6.92 -4.76
CA LEU A 57 5.68 -8.14 -5.16
C LEU A 57 5.97 -9.31 -4.21
N VAL A 58 4.92 -9.90 -3.65
CA VAL A 58 5.01 -11.13 -2.85
C VAL A 58 4.36 -12.26 -3.62
N MET A 59 5.15 -13.21 -4.09
CA MET A 59 4.67 -14.32 -4.92
C MET A 59 4.39 -15.57 -4.07
N GLY A 60 3.30 -16.28 -4.37
CA GLY A 60 2.90 -17.47 -3.62
C GLY A 60 1.60 -18.10 -4.10
N ALA A 61 1.11 -19.12 -3.39
CA ALA A 61 -0.17 -19.75 -3.70
C ALA A 61 -1.34 -18.85 -3.28
N SER A 62 -2.35 -18.71 -4.14
CA SER A 62 -3.56 -17.91 -3.86
C SER A 62 -4.25 -18.30 -2.56
N GLY A 63 -4.36 -19.60 -2.27
CA GLY A 63 -4.99 -20.07 -1.01
C GLY A 63 -4.22 -19.62 0.24
N ARG A 64 -2.89 -19.49 0.16
CA ARG A 64 -2.07 -18.98 1.27
C ARG A 64 -2.31 -17.49 1.49
N PHE A 65 -2.34 -16.69 0.43
CA PHE A 65 -2.65 -15.26 0.54
C PHE A 65 -4.06 -15.01 1.00
N TYR A 66 -5.05 -15.74 0.47
CA TYR A 66 -6.43 -15.67 0.95
C TYR A 66 -6.49 -15.90 2.46
N ALA A 67 -5.84 -16.96 2.98
CA ALA A 67 -5.79 -17.21 4.41
C ALA A 67 -5.07 -16.08 5.17
N GLN A 68 -3.95 -15.57 4.65
CA GLN A 68 -3.23 -14.46 5.28
C GLN A 68 -4.08 -13.19 5.35
N ILE A 69 -4.72 -12.78 4.25
CA ILE A 69 -5.61 -11.61 4.19
C ILE A 69 -6.79 -11.80 5.13
N SER A 70 -7.39 -13.00 5.15
CA SER A 70 -8.48 -13.35 6.07
C SER A 70 -8.07 -13.25 7.54
N ASN A 71 -6.77 -13.39 7.84
CA ASN A 71 -6.20 -13.22 9.18
C ASN A 71 -5.58 -11.83 9.42
N GLY A 72 -5.87 -10.84 8.55
CA GLY A 72 -5.43 -9.46 8.73
C GLY A 72 -4.03 -9.15 8.22
N ALA A 73 -3.47 -9.98 7.33
CA ALA A 73 -2.22 -9.63 6.65
C ALA A 73 -2.43 -8.36 5.80
N PRO A 74 -1.59 -7.33 5.96
CA PRO A 74 -1.81 -6.01 5.35
C PRO A 74 -1.24 -5.95 3.93
N PHE A 75 -1.89 -6.65 2.98
CA PHE A 75 -1.60 -6.48 1.54
C PHE A 75 -2.47 -5.37 0.95
N ASP A 76 -1.90 -4.54 0.09
CA ASP A 76 -2.63 -3.46 -0.58
C ASP A 76 -3.43 -3.97 -1.78
N VAL A 77 -2.89 -4.98 -2.48
CA VAL A 77 -3.54 -5.61 -3.65
C VAL A 77 -3.35 -7.11 -3.59
N PHE A 78 -4.38 -7.85 -4.00
CA PHE A 78 -4.37 -9.30 -4.12
C PHE A 78 -4.73 -9.74 -5.54
N LEU A 79 -3.77 -10.38 -6.23
CA LEU A 79 -3.94 -10.96 -7.55
C LEU A 79 -3.99 -12.48 -7.45
N SER A 80 -5.21 -13.03 -7.49
CA SER A 80 -5.46 -14.47 -7.34
C SER A 80 -5.45 -15.22 -8.67
N ALA A 81 -5.23 -16.54 -8.61
CA ALA A 81 -5.32 -17.48 -9.73
C ALA A 81 -6.77 -17.87 -10.08
N ASP A 82 -7.75 -17.46 -9.28
CA ASP A 82 -9.18 -17.74 -9.44
C ASP A 82 -10.02 -16.55 -8.97
N PHE A 83 -11.28 -16.51 -9.41
CA PHE A 83 -12.23 -15.44 -9.05
C PHE A 83 -12.85 -15.65 -7.66
N GLU A 84 -12.99 -16.89 -7.22
CA GLU A 84 -13.70 -17.24 -5.98
C GLU A 84 -13.05 -16.59 -4.75
N LYS A 85 -11.71 -16.62 -4.64
CA LYS A 85 -11.00 -16.06 -3.46
C LYS A 85 -11.15 -14.54 -3.34
N PRO A 86 -10.88 -13.72 -4.38
CA PRO A 86 -11.18 -12.29 -4.35
C PRO A 86 -12.64 -11.99 -4.03
N GLU A 87 -13.60 -12.68 -4.67
CA GLU A 87 -15.03 -12.47 -4.43
C GLU A 87 -15.42 -12.78 -2.97
N ASN A 88 -14.87 -13.83 -2.39
CA ASN A 88 -15.09 -14.17 -0.98
C ASN A 88 -14.52 -13.12 -0.02
N LEU A 89 -13.35 -12.55 -0.33
CA LEU A 89 -12.78 -11.46 0.48
C LEU A 89 -13.63 -10.18 0.39
N ILE A 90 -14.11 -9.84 -0.80
CA ILE A 90 -14.97 -8.68 -1.04
C ILE A 90 -16.30 -8.84 -0.30
N SER A 91 -16.97 -9.99 -0.44
CA SER A 91 -18.24 -10.27 0.24
C SER A 91 -18.09 -10.34 1.76
N SER A 92 -16.90 -10.68 2.27
CA SER A 92 -16.58 -10.64 3.71
C SER A 92 -16.19 -9.25 4.22
N GLY A 93 -16.16 -8.22 3.36
CA GLY A 93 -15.77 -6.86 3.72
C GLY A 93 -14.28 -6.69 4.02
N LEU A 94 -13.45 -7.64 3.57
CA LEU A 94 -12.00 -7.65 3.79
C LEU A 94 -11.21 -7.12 2.58
N ALA A 95 -11.88 -6.93 1.45
CA ALA A 95 -11.31 -6.37 0.23
C ALA A 95 -12.33 -5.51 -0.52
N LEU A 96 -11.86 -4.74 -1.50
CA LEU A 96 -12.66 -3.93 -2.40
C LEU A 96 -12.38 -4.37 -3.84
N SER A 97 -13.36 -4.19 -4.75
CA SER A 97 -13.26 -4.49 -6.18
C SER A 97 -12.71 -3.33 -6.98
#